data_AF-A0A1C5R3I0-F1
#
_entry.id   AF-A0A1C5R3I0-F1
#
_cell.length_a   1.000
_cell.length_b   1.000
_cell.length_c   1.000
_cell.angle_alpha   90.00
_cell.angle_beta   90.00
_cell.angle_gamma   90.00
#
_symmetry.space_group_name_H-M   'P 1'
#
loop_
_entity.id
_entity.type
_entity.pdbx_description
1 polymer ?
#
loop_
_entity_poly.entity_id
_entity_poly.type
_entity_poly.pdbx_seq_one_letter_code
_entity_poly.pdbx_strand_id
1 'polypeptide(L)'
;MFSKPISASPTGKSHTINSSYQIRFFRIVENLYVNGEYRDDSAIGKLMHDFNCADADDMHYGLLAERTRYLKENSKGVNEMYRTMDEVEKECYEEGREKGRETQAELTAINLRKLGLPLEQIAHAVGFHVEKVEKWVK
;
A
#
# COMPACT_ATOMS: atom_id res chain seq x y z
N MET A 1 13.95 -11.88 44.65
CA MET A 1 15.16 -11.80 43.81
C MET A 1 14.76 -12.14 42.39
N PHE A 2 15.15 -11.28 41.45
CA PHE A 2 14.78 -11.27 40.05
C PHE A 2 15.23 -12.53 39.28
N SER A 3 14.47 -12.92 38.26
CA SER A 3 15.03 -13.52 37.04
C SER A 3 14.34 -12.85 35.84
N LYS A 4 15.18 -12.28 34.98
CA LYS A 4 14.88 -11.26 33.96
C LYS A 4 14.02 -11.81 32.81
N PRO A 5 13.20 -10.98 32.14
CA PRO A 5 12.69 -11.31 30.82
C PRO A 5 13.80 -11.25 29.77
N ILE A 6 13.73 -12.19 28.84
CA ILE A 6 14.68 -12.43 27.76
C ILE A 6 14.62 -11.26 26.75
N SER A 7 15.78 -10.69 26.46
CA SER A 7 16.02 -9.71 25.39
C SER A 7 15.89 -10.41 24.04
N ALA A 8 14.94 -10.00 23.21
CA ALA A 8 14.90 -10.31 21.79
C ALA A 8 15.43 -9.10 21.03
N SER A 9 16.63 -9.23 20.46
CA SER A 9 17.20 -8.28 19.50
C SER A 9 16.45 -8.38 18.18
N PRO A 10 15.88 -7.28 17.63
CA PRO A 10 15.34 -7.32 16.28
C PRO A 10 16.50 -7.13 15.30
N THR A 11 17.03 -8.22 14.77
CA THR A 11 17.81 -8.23 13.54
C THR A 11 16.87 -7.99 12.34
N GLY A 12 16.35 -6.77 12.23
CA GLY A 12 15.50 -6.35 11.12
C GLY A 12 16.34 -5.92 9.91
N LYS A 13 16.29 -6.69 8.82
CA LYS A 13 16.64 -6.14 7.50
C LYS A 13 15.49 -5.23 7.04
N SER A 14 15.71 -3.93 7.07
CA SER A 14 14.81 -2.92 6.51
C SER A 14 14.85 -3.00 4.99
N HIS A 15 13.71 -3.32 4.36
CA HIS A 15 13.52 -3.13 2.92
C HIS A 15 12.91 -1.74 2.67
N THR A 16 13.66 -0.92 1.93
CA THR A 16 13.34 0.48 1.61
C THR A 16 12.15 0.59 0.65
N ILE A 17 11.10 1.30 1.05
CA ILE A 17 10.03 1.76 0.15
C ILE A 17 10.35 3.20 -0.30
N ASN A 18 10.14 3.43 -1.59
CA ASN A 18 10.75 4.42 -2.45
C ASN A 18 10.53 5.90 -2.05
N SER A 19 11.57 6.67 -2.31
CA SER A 19 11.81 8.09 -2.08
C SER A 19 11.03 8.97 -3.05
N SER A 20 10.01 9.71 -2.59
CA SER A 20 9.46 10.85 -3.37
C SER A 20 8.84 11.98 -2.53
N TYR A 21 8.43 11.74 -1.28
CA TYR A 21 7.83 12.79 -0.44
C TYR A 21 8.82 13.28 0.62
N GLN A 22 9.86 13.99 0.20
CA GLN A 22 10.77 14.69 1.13
C GLN A 22 10.13 16.01 1.59
N ILE A 23 9.09 15.93 2.41
CA ILE A 23 8.68 17.07 3.23
C ILE A 23 9.59 17.06 4.45
N ARG A 24 10.47 18.07 4.55
CA ARG A 24 11.33 18.30 5.72
C ARG A 24 10.49 18.55 6.98
N PHE A 25 10.08 17.48 7.64
CA PHE A 25 9.61 17.53 9.01
C PHE A 25 10.80 17.30 9.93
N PHE A 26 11.28 18.37 10.54
CA PHE A 26 12.01 18.28 11.80
C PHE A 26 11.01 17.84 12.88
N ARG A 27 10.68 16.54 12.88
CA ARG A 27 9.91 15.89 13.93
C ARG A 27 10.58 14.54 14.11
N ILE A 28 11.13 14.29 15.30
CA ILE A 28 11.56 12.94 15.68
C ILE A 28 10.29 12.09 15.58
N VAL A 29 10.17 11.29 14.53
CA VAL A 29 9.01 10.42 14.35
C VAL A 29 9.21 9.26 15.31
N GLU A 30 8.58 9.35 16.49
CA GLU A 30 8.41 8.20 17.37
C GLU A 30 7.32 7.32 16.76
N ASN A 31 7.74 6.31 15.99
CA ASN A 31 6.84 5.28 15.50
C ASN A 31 6.60 4.27 16.63
N LEU A 32 5.39 4.27 17.18
CA LEU A 32 4.96 3.24 18.13
C LEU A 32 4.37 2.07 17.36
N TYR A 33 5.05 0.92 17.43
CA TYR A 33 4.53 -0.33 16.88
C TYR A 33 3.76 -1.07 17.98
N VAL A 34 2.50 -1.38 17.69
CA VAL A 34 1.59 -2.05 18.61
C VAL A 34 1.07 -3.33 17.96
N ASN A 35 0.87 -4.37 18.76
CA ASN A 35 0.27 -5.60 18.28
C ASN A 35 -1.23 -5.38 18.04
N GLY A 36 -1.63 -5.37 16.76
CA GLY A 36 -3.02 -5.21 16.33
C GLY A 36 -3.95 -6.36 16.72
N GLU A 37 -3.42 -7.53 17.12
CA GLU A 37 -4.18 -8.69 17.59
C GLU A 37 -4.36 -8.70 19.12
N TYR A 38 -3.83 -7.71 19.83
CA TYR A 38 -3.96 -7.62 21.28
C TYR A 38 -5.41 -7.30 21.68
N ARG A 39 -5.99 -8.07 22.62
CA ARG A 39 -7.43 -8.04 22.95
C ARG A 39 -7.71 -8.09 24.46
N ASP A 40 -6.84 -7.54 25.30
CA ASP A 40 -7.10 -7.49 26.75
C ASP A 40 -8.01 -6.31 27.15
N ASP A 41 -8.35 -6.23 28.44
CA ASP A 41 -9.19 -5.16 29.01
C ASP A 41 -8.44 -3.84 29.26
N SER A 42 -7.16 -3.76 28.89
CA SER A 42 -6.37 -2.54 29.04
C SER A 42 -6.83 -1.45 28.06
N ALA A 43 -6.39 -0.22 28.28
CA ALA A 43 -6.65 0.87 27.34
C ALA A 43 -6.15 0.54 25.92
N ILE A 44 -5.00 -0.13 25.80
CA ILE A 44 -4.45 -0.49 24.49
C ILE A 44 -5.24 -1.66 23.86
N GLY A 45 -5.69 -2.64 24.65
CA GLY A 45 -6.53 -3.74 24.15
C GLY A 45 -7.88 -3.25 23.65
N LYS A 46 -8.52 -2.32 24.37
CA LYS A 46 -9.75 -1.64 23.93
C LYS A 46 -9.55 -0.80 22.68
N LEU A 47 -8.39 -0.15 22.55
CA LEU A 47 -8.07 0.62 21.35
C LEU A 47 -7.92 -0.30 20.13
N MET A 48 -7.23 -1.43 20.31
CA MET A 48 -7.09 -2.43 19.25
C MET A 48 -8.41 -3.11 18.91
N HIS A 49 -9.31 -3.30 19.88
CA HIS A 49 -10.69 -3.73 19.63
C HIS A 49 -11.37 -2.75 18.67
N ASP A 50 -11.40 -1.46 19.00
CA ASP A 50 -12.12 -0.45 18.23
C ASP A 50 -11.58 -0.30 16.80
N PHE A 51 -10.27 -0.39 16.60
CA PHE A 51 -9.69 -0.38 15.25
C PHE A 51 -10.15 -1.54 14.36
N ASN A 52 -10.56 -2.66 14.97
CA ASN A 52 -11.07 -3.83 14.26
C ASN A 52 -12.60 -3.93 14.32
N CYS A 53 -13.28 -3.05 15.06
CA CYS A 53 -14.72 -3.09 15.23
C CYS A 53 -15.41 -2.44 14.03
N ALA A 54 -16.43 -3.12 13.50
CA ALA A 54 -17.21 -2.59 12.40
C ALA A 54 -18.40 -1.74 12.88
N ASP A 55 -18.98 -2.11 14.01
CA ASP A 55 -20.13 -1.46 14.61
C ASP A 55 -19.68 -0.32 15.53
N ALA A 56 -20.29 0.85 15.39
CA ALA A 56 -19.98 2.00 16.22
C ALA A 56 -20.52 1.83 17.65
N ASP A 57 -21.62 1.08 17.84
CA ASP A 57 -22.23 0.87 19.17
C ASP A 57 -21.40 -0.07 20.06
N ASP A 58 -20.59 -0.93 19.44
CA ASP A 58 -19.70 -1.86 20.14
C ASP A 58 -18.32 -1.25 20.47
N MET A 59 -18.04 -0.02 20.04
CA MET A 59 -16.75 0.64 20.29
C MET A 59 -16.64 1.22 21.71
N HIS A 60 -15.44 1.13 22.31
CA HIS A 60 -15.14 1.65 23.64
C HIS A 60 -14.84 3.16 23.66
N TYR A 61 -14.23 3.68 22.60
CA TYR A 61 -13.81 5.07 22.47
C TYR A 61 -14.79 5.86 21.61
N GLY A 62 -15.51 6.78 22.24
CA GLY A 62 -16.53 7.60 21.57
C GLY A 62 -16.04 8.37 20.34
N LEU A 63 -14.77 8.80 20.32
CA LEU A 63 -14.18 9.45 19.15
C LEU A 63 -14.14 8.53 17.91
N LEU A 64 -13.77 7.26 18.11
CA LEU A 64 -13.73 6.28 17.02
C LEU A 64 -15.15 5.84 16.63
N ALA A 65 -16.04 5.69 17.62
CA ALA A 65 -17.45 5.40 17.40
C ALA A 65 -18.13 6.48 16.53
N GLU A 66 -17.96 7.75 16.88
CA GLU A 66 -18.54 8.88 16.15
C GLU A 66 -18.01 8.95 14.72
N ARG A 67 -16.70 8.77 14.52
CA ARG A 67 -16.11 8.76 13.18
C ARG A 67 -16.62 7.59 12.35
N THR A 68 -16.74 6.41 12.95
CA THR A 68 -17.26 5.21 12.29
C THR A 68 -18.72 5.40 11.88
N ARG A 69 -19.54 5.94 12.79
CA ARG A 69 -20.95 6.29 12.51
C ARG A 69 -21.08 7.28 11.36
N TYR A 70 -20.25 8.33 11.35
CA TYR A 70 -20.24 9.29 10.24
C TYR A 70 -19.93 8.60 8.91
N LEU A 71 -18.91 7.74 8.86
CA LEU A 71 -18.48 7.11 7.61
C LEU A 71 -19.43 5.99 7.14
N LYS A 72 -20.13 5.32 8.04
CA LYS A 72 -20.93 4.11 7.72
C LYS A 72 -22.44 4.33 7.72
N GLU A 73 -22.95 5.27 8.52
CA GLU A 73 -24.40 5.45 8.71
C GLU A 73 -24.87 6.83 8.24
N ASN A 74 -24.03 7.86 8.36
CA ASN A 74 -24.41 9.20 7.91
C ASN A 74 -24.34 9.30 6.38
N SER A 75 -25.43 9.77 5.75
CA SER A 75 -25.53 9.86 4.29
C SER A 75 -24.44 10.71 3.64
N LYS A 76 -23.93 11.75 4.31
CA LYS A 76 -22.81 12.56 3.80
C LYS A 76 -21.49 11.79 3.83
N GLY A 77 -21.17 11.16 4.97
CA GLY A 77 -19.93 10.39 5.10
C GLY A 77 -19.93 9.13 4.25
N VAL A 78 -21.08 8.47 4.08
CA VAL A 78 -21.25 7.36 3.15
C VAL A 78 -21.02 7.82 1.70
N ASN A 79 -21.56 8.98 1.29
CA ASN A 79 -21.34 9.51 -0.06
C ASN A 79 -19.87 9.87 -0.30
N GLU A 80 -19.20 10.46 0.70
CA GLU A 80 -17.76 10.74 0.67
C GLU A 80 -16.97 9.46 0.41
N MET A 81 -17.27 8.38 1.15
CA MET A 81 -16.66 7.06 0.95
C MET A 81 -16.90 6.50 -0.45
N TYR A 82 -18.12 6.60 -0.99
CA TYR A 82 -18.42 6.13 -2.35
C TYR A 82 -17.57 6.85 -3.40
N ARG A 83 -17.45 8.18 -3.32
CA ARG A 83 -16.62 8.96 -4.25
C ARG A 83 -15.17 8.53 -4.22
N THR A 84 -14.63 8.32 -3.02
CA THR A 84 -13.25 7.83 -2.86
C THR A 84 -13.10 6.43 -3.46
N MET A 85 -14.09 5.56 -3.34
CA MET A 85 -14.05 4.23 -3.97
C MET A 85 -14.10 4.32 -5.50
N ASP A 86 -14.92 5.20 -6.07
CA ASP A 86 -14.98 5.42 -7.52
C ASP A 86 -13.64 5.93 -8.07
N GLU A 87 -12.97 6.82 -7.32
CA GLU A 87 -11.62 7.32 -7.68
C GLU A 87 -10.58 6.19 -7.65
N VAL A 88 -10.57 5.38 -6.59
CA VAL A 88 -9.67 4.23 -6.48
C VAL A 88 -9.94 3.20 -7.59
N GLU A 89 -11.20 2.93 -7.92
CA GLU A 89 -11.56 2.01 -9.01
C GLU A 89 -11.02 2.52 -10.35
N LYS A 90 -11.19 3.82 -10.61
CA LYS A 90 -10.68 4.44 -11.83
C LYS A 90 -9.15 4.35 -11.91
N GLU A 91 -8.45 4.69 -10.83
CA GLU A 91 -6.99 4.56 -10.75
C GLU A 91 -6.54 3.12 -10.98
N CYS A 92 -7.20 2.15 -10.34
CA CYS A 92 -6.91 0.72 -10.51
C CYS A 92 -7.10 0.27 -11.96
N TYR A 93 -8.16 0.74 -12.63
CA TYR A 93 -8.43 0.41 -14.02
C TYR A 93 -7.37 1.00 -14.96
N GLU A 94 -7.00 2.26 -14.75
CA GLU A 94 -5.95 2.93 -15.53
C GLU A 94 -4.59 2.27 -15.34
N GLU A 95 -4.21 1.96 -14.10
CA GLU A 95 -3.00 1.20 -13.80
C GLU A 95 -3.02 -0.20 -14.45
N GLY A 96 -4.15 -0.91 -14.37
CA GLY A 96 -4.31 -2.23 -14.96
C GLY A 96 -4.15 -2.19 -16.48
N ARG A 97 -4.71 -1.18 -17.13
CA ARG A 97 -4.58 -0.96 -18.57
C ARG A 97 -3.13 -0.68 -18.96
N GLU A 98 -2.43 0.17 -18.22
CA GLU A 98 -1.04 0.50 -18.51
C GLU A 98 -0.10 -0.68 -18.26
N LYS A 99 -0.28 -1.41 -17.15
CA LYS A 99 0.45 -2.66 -16.88
C LYS A 99 0.22 -3.69 -17.98
N GLY A 100 -1.03 -3.85 -18.43
CA GLY A 100 -1.36 -4.75 -19.54
C GLY A 100 -0.65 -4.37 -20.85
N ARG A 101 -0.64 -3.07 -21.19
CA ARG A 101 0.08 -2.55 -22.36
C ARG A 101 1.58 -2.83 -22.27
N GLU A 102 2.15 -2.62 -21.08
CA GLU A 102 3.55 -2.87 -20.81
C GLU A 102 3.91 -4.35 -20.91
N THR A 103 3.16 -5.25 -20.26
CA THR A 103 3.38 -6.69 -20.33
C THR A 103 3.26 -7.22 -21.77
N GLN A 104 2.29 -6.73 -22.54
CA GLN A 104 2.17 -7.10 -23.95
C GLN A 104 3.40 -6.65 -24.78
N ALA A 105 3.87 -5.42 -24.54
CA ALA A 105 5.06 -4.89 -25.19
C ALA A 105 6.34 -5.65 -24.80
N GLU A 106 6.48 -6.02 -23.53
CA GLU A 106 7.57 -6.84 -23.02
C GLU A 106 7.60 -8.23 -23.69
N LEU A 107 6.47 -8.95 -23.70
CA LEU A 107 6.36 -10.25 -24.37
C LEU A 107 6.70 -10.16 -25.86
N THR A 108 6.22 -9.11 -26.52
CA THR A 108 6.52 -8.84 -27.93
C THR A 108 8.01 -8.56 -28.12
N ALA A 109 8.62 -7.74 -27.26
CA ALA A 109 10.04 -7.43 -27.30
C ALA A 109 10.91 -8.68 -27.13
N ILE A 110 10.57 -9.55 -26.18
CA ILE A 110 11.26 -10.83 -25.95
C ILE A 110 11.18 -11.73 -27.20
N ASN A 111 9.99 -11.83 -27.81
CA ASN A 111 9.81 -12.64 -29.01
C ASN A 111 10.60 -12.09 -30.20
N LEU A 112 10.58 -10.78 -30.42
CA LEU A 112 11.36 -10.13 -31.48
C LEU A 112 12.87 -10.25 -31.24
N ARG A 113 13.31 -10.21 -29.97
CA ARG A 113 14.71 -10.44 -29.63
C ARG A 113 15.16 -11.85 -29.96
N LYS A 114 14.32 -12.86 -29.68
CA LYS A 114 14.58 -14.26 -30.06
C LYS A 114 14.69 -14.46 -31.58
N LEU A 115 14.02 -13.62 -32.37
CA LEU A 115 14.15 -13.58 -33.84
C LEU A 115 15.41 -12.85 -34.34
N GLY A 116 16.23 -12.32 -33.42
CA GLY A 116 17.50 -11.67 -33.76
C GLY A 116 17.39 -10.20 -34.16
N LEU A 117 16.25 -9.54 -33.91
CA LEU A 117 16.12 -8.11 -34.24
C LEU A 117 17.01 -7.24 -33.34
N PRO A 118 17.55 -6.13 -33.88
CA PRO A 118 18.31 -5.16 -33.10
C PRO A 118 17.39 -4.38 -32.14
N LEU A 119 17.94 -3.94 -31.01
CA LEU A 119 17.17 -3.34 -29.92
C LEU A 119 16.41 -2.08 -30.36
N GLU A 120 16.98 -1.29 -31.26
CA GLU A 120 16.40 -0.06 -31.79
C GLU A 120 15.14 -0.34 -32.60
N GLN A 121 15.13 -1.42 -33.39
CA GLN A 121 13.95 -1.83 -34.15
C GLN A 121 12.86 -2.40 -33.24
N ILE A 122 13.26 -3.16 -32.21
CA ILE A 122 12.31 -3.69 -31.21
C ILE A 122 11.66 -2.53 -30.45
N ALA A 123 12.45 -1.57 -29.96
CA ALA A 123 11.99 -0.37 -29.27
C ALA A 123 10.99 0.44 -30.10
N HIS A 124 11.31 0.66 -31.38
CA HIS A 124 10.40 1.29 -32.32
C HIS A 124 9.10 0.49 -32.50
N ALA A 125 9.18 -0.85 -32.63
CA ALA A 125 8.01 -1.70 -32.85
C ALA A 125 7.05 -1.78 -31.65
N VAL A 126 7.59 -1.80 -30.42
CA VAL A 126 6.77 -1.88 -29.20
C VAL A 126 6.40 -0.51 -28.63
N GLY A 127 6.98 0.57 -29.15
CA GLY A 127 6.68 1.94 -28.73
C GLY A 127 7.25 2.31 -27.36
N PHE A 128 8.41 1.76 -26.99
CA PHE A 128 9.11 2.08 -25.74
C PHE A 128 10.56 2.49 -25.99
N HIS A 129 11.14 3.25 -25.07
CA HIS A 129 12.55 3.63 -25.14
C HIS A 129 13.47 2.40 -25.08
N VAL A 130 14.59 2.47 -25.83
CA VAL A 130 15.58 1.38 -25.94
C VAL A 130 16.06 0.91 -24.56
N GLU A 131 16.32 1.82 -23.62
CA GLU A 131 16.74 1.48 -22.25
C GLU A 131 15.74 0.60 -21.49
N LYS A 132 14.44 0.79 -21.74
CA LYS A 132 13.39 -0.01 -21.11
C LYS A 132 13.32 -1.40 -21.75
N VAL A 133 13.36 -1.44 -23.08
CA VAL A 133 13.39 -2.69 -23.85
C VAL A 133 14.62 -3.52 -23.50
N GLU A 134 15.78 -2.88 -23.35
CA GLU A 134 17.02 -3.54 -22.94
C GLU A 134 16.88 -4.25 -21.60
N LYS A 135 16.11 -3.70 -20.64
CA LYS A 135 15.85 -4.35 -19.35
C LYS A 135 14.95 -5.59 -19.47
N TRP A 136 14.00 -5.59 -20.41
CA TRP A 136 13.10 -6.72 -20.64
C TRP A 136 13.77 -7.92 -21.31
N VAL A 137 14.78 -7.67 -22.13
CA VAL A 137 15.41 -8.69 -22.97
C VAL A 137 16.83 -9.07 -22.55
N LYS A 138 17.29 -8.54 -21.40
CA LYS A 138 18.50 -8.95 -20.69
C LYS A 138 18.30 -10.29 -20.00
#